data_AF-A0A0A3XXF5-F1
#
_entry.id   AF-A0A0A3XXF5-F1
#
_cell.length_a   1.000
_cell.length_b   1.000
_cell.length_c   1.000
_cell.angle_alpha   90.00
_cell.angle_beta   90.00
_cell.angle_gamma   90.00
#
_symmetry.space_group_name_H-M   'P 1'
#
loop_
_entity.id
_entity.type
_entity.pdbx_description
1 polymer ?
#
loop_
_entity_poly.entity_id
_entity_poly.type
_entity_poly.pdbx_seq_one_letter_code
_entity_poly.pdbx_strand_id
1 'polypeptide(L)' 'MLLSYVVGPTPMNLQFWPGAVTMVMIATVTATFITTSGRSAWFVGALMIFIYAVFALTLYVVPPAGEG' A
#
# COMPACT_ATOMS: atom_id res chain seq x y z
N MET A 1 -16.91 2.69 -11.78
CA MET A 1 -16.52 2.05 -13.06
C MET A 1 -17.05 2.79 -14.29
N LEU A 2 -18.31 3.28 -14.34
CA LEU A 2 -18.81 4.06 -15.49
C LEU A 2 -18.16 5.45 -15.67
N LEU A 3 -17.80 6.11 -14.56
CA LEU A 3 -17.18 7.45 -14.58
C LEU A 3 -15.79 7.47 -15.23
N SER A 4 -15.07 6.33 -15.31
CA SER A 4 -13.73 6.30 -15.89
C SER A 4 -13.71 6.54 -17.39
N TYR A 5 -14.80 6.17 -18.10
CA TYR A 5 -14.93 6.40 -19.53
C TYR A 5 -15.12 7.88 -19.90
N VAL A 6 -15.41 8.74 -18.93
CA VAL A 6 -15.70 10.17 -19.15
C VAL A 6 -14.53 11.07 -18.68
N VAL A 7 -13.73 10.59 -17.73
CA VAL A 7 -12.70 11.40 -17.05
C VAL A 7 -11.28 11.15 -17.56
N GLY A 8 -11.01 10.01 -18.22
CA GLY A 8 -9.68 9.67 -18.75
C GLY A 8 -9.70 9.11 -20.17
N PRO A 9 -8.68 9.40 -21.01
CA PRO A 9 -8.58 8.91 -22.39
C PRO A 9 -8.47 7.38 -22.48
N THR A 10 -8.07 6.70 -21.40
CA THR A 10 -8.04 5.25 -21.27
C THR A 10 -8.60 4.81 -19.91
N PRO A 11 -9.35 3.70 -19.83
CA PRO A 11 -9.82 3.18 -18.56
C PRO A 11 -8.65 2.72 -17.68
N MET A 12 -8.64 3.15 -16.41
CA MET A 12 -7.61 2.79 -15.44
C MET A 12 -7.66 1.29 -15.14
N ASN A 13 -6.59 0.57 -15.47
CA ASN A 13 -6.46 -0.83 -15.13
C ASN A 13 -5.99 -0.98 -13.67
N LEU A 14 -6.49 -1.99 -12.95
CA LEU A 14 -6.03 -2.33 -11.59
C LEU A 14 -4.80 -3.26 -11.62
N GLN A 15 -3.99 -3.16 -12.66
CA GLN A 15 -2.72 -3.88 -12.75
C GLN A 15 -1.67 -3.15 -11.93
N PHE A 16 -1.46 -3.62 -10.70
CA PHE A 16 -0.34 -3.17 -9.88
C PHE A 16 0.88 -4.04 -10.16
N TRP A 17 2.09 -3.45 -10.09
CA TRP A 17 3.31 -4.25 -10.19
C TRP A 17 3.40 -5.24 -9.02
N PRO A 18 4.06 -6.40 -9.17
CA PRO A 18 4.06 -7.46 -8.16
C PRO A 18 4.48 -7.00 -6.75
N GLY A 19 5.49 -6.13 -6.68
CA GLY A 19 5.95 -5.50 -5.42
C GLY A 19 4.91 -4.63 -4.71
N ALA A 20 4.03 -3.92 -5.42
CA ALA A 20 2.97 -3.13 -4.78
C ALA A 20 1.92 -4.05 -4.18
N VAL A 21 1.58 -5.13 -4.89
CA VAL A 21 0.66 -6.16 -4.40
C VAL A 21 1.20 -6.80 -3.13
N THR A 22 2.47 -7.16 -3.07
CA THR A 22 3.07 -7.76 -1.87
C THR A 22 3.12 -6.78 -0.69
N MET A 23 3.47 -5.51 -0.92
CA MET A 23 3.45 -4.47 0.13
C MET A 23 2.06 -4.29 0.74
N VAL A 24 1.01 -4.25 -0.09
CA VAL A 24 -0.39 -4.12 0.36
C VAL A 24 -0.83 -5.34 1.15
N MET A 25 -0.47 -6.55 0.71
CA MET A 25 -0.79 -7.79 1.43
C MET A 25 -0.16 -7.79 2.83
N ILE A 26 1.13 -7.43 2.94
CA ILE A 26 1.83 -7.34 4.22
C ILE A 26 1.19 -6.28 5.11
N ALA A 27 0.95 -5.07 4.57
CA ALA A 27 0.31 -3.98 5.30
C ALA A 27 -1.06 -4.39 5.88
N THR A 28 -1.87 -5.08 5.08
CA THR A 28 -3.22 -5.52 5.48
C THR A 28 -3.15 -6.53 6.61
N VAL A 29 -2.26 -7.51 6.52
CA VAL A 29 -2.05 -8.51 7.59
C VAL A 29 -1.60 -7.82 8.88
N THR A 30 -0.59 -6.94 8.81
CA THR A 30 -0.10 -6.18 9.97
C THR A 30 -1.20 -5.31 10.59
N ALA A 31 -1.96 -4.58 9.78
CA ALA A 31 -3.06 -3.75 10.23
C ALA A 31 -4.17 -4.58 10.90
N THR A 32 -4.45 -5.77 10.39
CA THR A 32 -5.43 -6.69 10.99
C THR A 32 -4.98 -7.12 12.39
N PHE A 33 -3.73 -7.56 12.55
CA PHE A 33 -3.19 -7.92 13.86
C PHE A 33 -3.22 -6.75 14.86
N ILE A 34 -2.85 -5.55 14.42
CA ILE A 34 -2.83 -4.36 15.27
C ILE A 34 -4.23 -3.97 15.72
N THR A 35 -5.20 -3.91 14.80
CA THR A 35 -6.57 -3.45 15.08
C THR A 35 -7.37 -4.43 15.94
N THR A 36 -7.01 -5.72 15.95
CA THR A 36 -7.71 -6.74 16.75
C THR A 36 -7.37 -6.67 18.25
N SER A 37 -6.30 -5.98 18.64
CA SER A 37 -5.80 -5.96 20.03
C SER A 37 -6.67 -5.19 21.04
N GLY A 38 -7.69 -4.45 20.59
CA GLY A 38 -8.65 -3.73 21.44
C GLY A 38 -8.10 -2.56 22.26
N ARG A 39 -6.77 -2.39 22.32
CA ARG A 39 -6.08 -1.32 23.07
C ARG A 39 -4.89 -0.80 22.28
N SER A 40 -5.03 0.39 21.70
CA SER A 40 -3.96 1.04 20.95
C SER A 40 -2.98 1.73 21.90
N ALA A 41 -1.72 1.29 21.93
CA ALA A 41 -0.62 2.06 22.51
C ALA A 41 -0.04 3.01 21.46
N TRP A 42 0.35 4.23 21.87
CA TRP A 42 0.99 5.20 20.98
C TRP A 42 2.23 4.61 20.27
N PHE A 43 2.94 3.71 20.95
CA PHE A 43 4.09 2.98 20.43
C PHE A 43 3.74 2.11 19.21
N VAL A 44 2.54 1.50 19.19
CA VAL A 44 2.08 0.70 18.05
C VAL A 44 1.82 1.59 16.83
N GLY A 45 1.31 2.81 17.05
CA GLY A 45 1.21 3.83 16.02
C GLY A 45 2.58 4.23 15.46
N ALA A 46 3.58 4.44 16.33
CA ALA A 46 4.95 4.74 15.91
C ALA A 46 5.58 3.59 15.09
N LEU A 47 5.35 2.33 15.48
CA LEU A 47 5.79 1.17 14.70
C LEU A 47 5.13 1.13 13.31
N MET A 48 3.85 1.50 13.22
CA MET A 48 3.13 1.53 11.95
C MET A 48 3.67 2.61 11.00
N ILE A 49 4.04 3.79 11.53
CA ILE A 49 4.74 4.84 10.79
C ILE A 49 6.11 4.34 10.31
N PHE A 50 6.83 3.57 11.14
CA PHE A 50 8.12 3.00 10.76
C PHE A 50 7.99 2.03 9.58
N ILE A 51 6.99 1.14 9.59
CA ILE A 51 6.71 0.23 8.46
C ILE A 51 6.39 1.03 7.20
N TYR A 52 5.57 2.07 7.31
CA TYR A 52 5.28 2.97 6.19
C TYR A 52 6.55 3.61 5.63
N ALA A 53 7.45 4.10 6.50
CA ALA A 53 8.72 4.69 6.09
C ALA A 53 9.63 3.70 5.36
N VAL A 54 9.66 2.43 5.80
CA VAL A 54 10.42 1.36 5.11
C VAL A 54 9.86 1.12 3.71
N PHE A 55 8.54 1.05 3.54
CA PHE A 55 7.93 0.92 2.20
C PHE A 55 8.22 2.14 1.33
N ALA A 56 8.08 3.35 1.87
CA ALA A 56 8.41 4.58 1.16
C ALA A 56 9.87 4.61 0.70
N LEU A 57 10.81 4.23 1.57
CA LEU A 57 12.24 4.14 1.22
C LEU A 57 12.47 3.07 0.15
N THR A 58 11.81 1.92 0.26
CA THR A 58 11.93 0.83 -0.73
C THR A 58 11.49 1.31 -2.11
N LEU A 59 10.38 2.04 -2.19
CA LEU A 59 9.88 2.62 -3.45
C LEU A 59 10.77 3.74 -3.98
N TYR A 60 11.40 4.51 -3.09
CA TYR A 60 12.35 5.55 -3.47
C TYR A 60 13.64 4.96 -4.07
N VAL A 61 14.17 3.88 -3.48
CA VAL A 61 15.42 3.24 -3.92
C VAL A 61 15.20 2.29 -5.09
N VAL A 62 14.10 1.55 -5.08
CA VAL A 62 13.71 0.61 -6.14
C VAL A 62 12.45 1.16 -6.80
N PRO A 63 12.61 2.09 -7.76
CA PRO A 63 11.48 2.62 -8.48
C PRO A 63 10.79 1.48 -9.23
N PRO A 64 9.47 1.53 -9.34
CA PRO A 64 8.73 0.52 -10.06
C PRO A 64 9.19 0.44 -11.51
N ALA A 65 9.64 -0.74 -11.92
CA ALA A 65 9.73 -1.06 -13.34
C ALA A 65 8.30 -0.94 -13.87
N GLY A 66 8.09 0.04 -14.77
CA GLY A 66 6.78 0.35 -15.32
C GLY A 66 6.07 -0.90 -15.80
N GLU A 67 4.75 -0.86 -15.67
CA GLU A 67 3.79 -1.88 -16.11
C GLU A 67 4.29 -2.58 -17.38
N GLY A 68 4.72 -3.85 -17.22
CA GLY A 68 5.08 -4.72 -18.33
C GLY A 68 3.86 -5.12 -19.16
#